data_AF-F0VJT8-F1
#
_entry.id   AF-F0VJT8-F1
#
_cell.length_a   1.000
_cell.length_b   1.000
_cell.length_c   1.000
_cell.angle_alpha   90.00
_cell.angle_beta   90.00
_cell.angle_gamma   90.00
#
_symmetry.space_group_name_H-M   'P 1'
#
loop_
_entity.id
_entity.type
_entity.pdbx_description
1 polymer ?
#
loop_
_entity_poly.entity_id
_entity_poly.type
_entity_poly.pdbx_seq_one_letter_code
_entity_poly.pdbx_strand_id
1 'polypeptide(L)'
;MHTDRTVDFPEEARRTNAAALSELNAYIDRLEHLLTSLPLSSSPLPSSPLDNPFLAKKLTFFVPYKTVTGRVLDGRVRPVYIHLHSIGLHPSRSEIENLTENLCCSLVEAVEAPGGKFGSFQSNPFFASAGPNAEKPEEATPERLLTSKHASRDRLQALWDAQTEEVMFKAALYQPDEKLTRRMHLMNREFRRQESALTRRALRIKVRDKFGPDPPEPPPELAEHLRRVAVAEAGSHPDFVFFVPSLSSAQKEEAIRRLCGRHLEKESHSWLLHNLLKELRQPPTPIPLIIGMEFNACAERGLFVIPFDFDVWQLADFLEENLDSVREGRRKLLEELKDVYR
;
A
#
# COMPACT_ATOMS: atom_id res chain seq x y z
N MET A 1 -31.80 23.13 28.17
CA MET A 1 -30.51 22.76 28.81
C MET A 1 -29.89 21.67 27.96
N HIS A 2 -29.03 22.02 27.00
CA HIS A 2 -28.29 21.02 26.23
C HIS A 2 -27.27 20.36 27.16
N THR A 3 -27.35 19.05 27.34
CA THR A 3 -26.36 18.28 28.09
C THR A 3 -25.00 18.50 27.45
N ASP A 4 -24.01 18.97 28.22
CA ASP A 4 -22.65 19.15 27.73
C ASP A 4 -22.12 17.79 27.25
N ARG A 5 -21.98 17.63 25.93
CA ARG A 5 -21.54 16.39 25.30
C ARG A 5 -20.02 16.21 25.37
N THR A 6 -19.31 17.11 26.05
CA THR A 6 -17.85 17.13 26.11
C THR A 6 -17.29 16.60 27.42
N VAL A 7 -18.11 16.08 28.34
CA VAL A 7 -17.66 15.57 29.66
C VAL A 7 -16.56 14.51 29.54
N ASP A 8 -16.59 13.70 28.49
CA ASP A 8 -15.63 12.63 28.22
C ASP A 8 -14.37 13.10 27.46
N PHE A 9 -14.21 14.40 27.19
CA PHE A 9 -13.08 14.94 26.43
C PHE A 9 -11.90 15.28 27.34
N PRO A 10 -10.65 15.17 26.84
CA PRO A 10 -9.48 15.68 27.54
C PRO A 10 -9.67 17.14 27.99
N GLU A 11 -9.21 17.49 29.19
CA GLU A 11 -9.38 18.84 29.76
C GLU A 11 -8.84 19.95 28.84
N GLU A 12 -7.72 19.69 28.17
CA GLU A 12 -7.12 20.61 27.20
C GLU A 12 -8.04 20.87 26.02
N ALA A 13 -8.64 19.81 25.45
CA ALA A 13 -9.57 19.90 24.34
C ALA A 13 -10.87 20.65 24.71
N ARG A 14 -11.34 20.48 25.96
CA ARG A 14 -12.49 21.26 26.48
C ARG A 14 -12.16 22.74 26.60
N ARG A 15 -10.99 23.09 27.13
CA ARG A 15 -10.55 24.49 27.26
C ARG A 15 -10.38 25.17 25.90
N THR A 16 -9.78 24.48 24.93
CA THR A 16 -9.64 25.01 23.56
C THR A 16 -11.00 25.16 22.88
N ASN A 17 -11.94 24.23 23.09
CA ASN A 17 -13.29 24.36 22.55
C ASN A 17 -14.05 25.53 23.16
N ALA A 18 -13.96 25.73 24.48
CA ALA A 18 -14.59 26.87 25.14
C ALA A 18 -14.04 28.21 24.64
N ALA A 19 -12.71 28.31 24.48
CA ALA A 19 -12.05 29.48 23.92
C ALA A 19 -12.48 29.72 22.46
N ALA A 20 -12.42 28.69 21.61
CA ALA A 20 -12.82 28.79 20.21
C ALA A 20 -14.31 29.11 20.04
N LEU A 21 -15.19 28.57 20.89
CA LEU A 21 -16.62 28.91 20.90
C LEU A 21 -16.85 30.37 21.29
N SER A 22 -16.11 30.88 22.28
CA SER A 22 -16.22 32.29 22.67
C SER A 22 -15.77 33.23 21.55
N GLU A 23 -14.71 32.88 20.80
CA GLU A 23 -14.25 33.66 19.65
C GLU A 23 -15.21 33.57 18.46
N LEU A 24 -15.79 32.39 18.21
CA LEU A 24 -16.81 32.20 17.18
C LEU A 24 -18.08 33.01 17.48
N ASN A 25 -18.58 32.95 18.72
CA ASN A 25 -19.75 33.72 19.12
C ASN A 25 -19.49 35.23 19.02
N ALA A 26 -18.32 35.69 19.49
CA ALA A 26 -17.94 37.10 19.35
C ALA A 26 -17.84 37.54 17.88
N TYR A 27 -17.52 36.63 16.95
CA TYR A 27 -17.50 36.91 15.53
C TYR A 27 -18.90 36.90 14.91
N ILE A 28 -19.79 36.00 15.34
CA ILE A 28 -21.20 35.98 14.94
C ILE A 28 -21.91 37.26 15.40
N ASP A 29 -21.72 37.66 16.66
CA ASP A 29 -22.30 38.88 17.23
C ASP A 29 -21.86 40.13 16.43
N ARG A 30 -20.60 40.14 15.96
CA ARG A 30 -20.08 41.21 15.09
C ARG A 30 -20.74 41.21 13.71
N LEU A 31 -20.91 40.05 13.08
CA LEU A 31 -21.58 39.95 11.78
C LEU A 31 -23.06 40.35 11.89
N GLU A 32 -23.75 39.94 12.95
CA GLU A 32 -25.13 40.33 13.22
C GLU A 32 -25.26 41.84 13.44
N HIS A 33 -24.35 42.44 14.22
CA HIS A 33 -24.31 43.90 14.37
C HIS A 33 -24.06 44.62 13.04
N LEU A 34 -23.20 44.09 12.17
CA LEU A 34 -22.93 44.69 10.86
C LEU A 34 -24.13 44.57 9.91
N LEU A 35 -24.82 43.42 9.90
CA LEU A 35 -26.04 43.22 9.10
C LEU A 35 -27.21 44.09 9.56
N THR A 36 -27.32 44.35 10.86
CA THR A 36 -28.39 45.18 11.44
C THR A 36 -28.12 46.68 11.35
N SER A 37 -26.85 47.11 11.33
CA SER A 37 -26.47 48.53 11.28
C SER A 37 -26.30 49.10 9.87
N LEU A 38 -26.19 48.28 8.81
CA LEU A 38 -26.05 48.74 7.43
C LEU A 38 -27.41 48.98 6.74
N PRO A 39 -27.74 50.23 6.34
CA PRO A 39 -29.00 50.53 5.67
C PRO A 39 -29.08 49.90 4.26
N LEU A 40 -30.30 49.58 3.83
CA LEU A 40 -30.65 48.91 2.55
C LEU A 40 -30.32 49.72 1.27
N SER A 41 -29.79 50.94 1.38
CA SER A 41 -29.57 51.84 0.25
C SER A 41 -28.12 52.31 0.19
N SER A 42 -27.51 52.13 -0.98
CA SER A 42 -26.17 52.60 -1.36
C SER A 42 -26.04 54.13 -1.25
N SER A 43 -25.52 54.63 -0.12
CA SER A 43 -25.01 56.00 0.01
C SER A 43 -23.96 56.06 1.14
N PRO A 44 -22.85 56.81 1.02
CA PRO A 44 -21.73 56.71 1.95
C PRO A 44 -21.87 57.63 3.18
N LEU A 45 -21.70 57.01 4.37
CA LEU A 45 -21.27 57.54 5.69
C LEU A 45 -22.16 58.61 6.39
N PRO A 46 -22.30 58.50 7.73
CA PRO A 46 -21.24 58.97 8.63
C PRO A 46 -20.84 57.96 9.72
N SER A 47 -19.52 57.85 9.89
CA SER A 47 -18.76 57.49 11.11
C SER A 47 -19.24 56.35 12.03
N SER A 48 -18.46 55.25 11.99
CA SER A 48 -18.27 54.17 12.98
C SER A 48 -19.40 53.12 13.08
N PRO A 49 -19.09 51.81 12.88
CA PRO A 49 -18.32 51.11 13.91
C PRO A 49 -17.43 49.96 13.41
N LEU A 50 -16.12 50.10 13.60
CA LEU A 50 -15.20 49.07 14.09
C LEU A 50 -13.88 49.79 14.38
N ASP A 51 -13.59 50.07 15.65
CA ASP A 51 -12.29 50.61 16.07
C ASP A 51 -11.14 49.63 15.76
N ASN A 52 -11.45 48.37 15.43
CA ASN A 52 -10.47 47.33 15.17
C ASN A 52 -10.93 46.42 14.01
N PRO A 53 -10.19 46.33 12.90
CA PRO A 53 -10.47 45.33 11.86
C PRO A 53 -10.39 43.92 12.45
N PHE A 54 -11.33 43.04 12.10
CA PHE A 54 -11.23 41.64 12.49
C PHE A 54 -10.25 40.95 11.55
N LEU A 55 -9.09 40.54 12.07
CA LEU A 55 -8.12 39.76 11.31
C LEU A 55 -8.57 38.31 11.19
N ALA A 56 -8.29 37.71 10.03
CA ALA A 56 -8.63 36.31 9.78
C ALA A 56 -8.02 35.42 10.86
N LYS A 57 -8.85 34.58 11.48
CA LYS A 57 -8.44 33.67 12.57
C LYS A 57 -8.82 32.24 12.23
N LYS A 58 -7.87 31.32 12.45
CA LYS A 58 -8.10 29.89 12.31
C LYS A 58 -8.45 29.31 13.68
N LEU A 59 -9.71 28.97 13.88
CA LEU A 59 -10.20 28.34 15.09
C LEU A 59 -10.05 26.82 15.01
N THR A 60 -9.64 26.22 16.12
CA THR A 60 -9.51 24.78 16.29
C THR A 60 -10.59 24.26 17.23
N PHE A 61 -11.46 23.40 16.73
CA PHE A 61 -12.45 22.68 17.53
C PHE A 61 -12.10 21.20 17.60
N PHE A 62 -12.42 20.57 18.72
CA PHE A 62 -12.29 19.14 18.93
C PHE A 62 -13.68 18.50 18.97
N VAL A 63 -13.90 17.56 18.06
CA VAL A 63 -15.19 16.86 17.83
C VAL A 63 -14.97 15.37 18.13
N PRO A 64 -15.97 14.63 18.65
CA PRO A 64 -15.75 13.22 18.99
C PRO A 64 -15.49 12.39 17.74
N TYR A 65 -14.53 11.46 17.82
CA TYR A 65 -14.15 10.64 16.67
C TYR A 65 -15.26 9.63 16.34
N LYS A 66 -15.91 9.81 15.19
CA LYS A 66 -16.88 8.86 14.64
C LYS A 66 -16.18 7.92 13.66
N THR A 67 -16.34 6.62 13.87
CA THR A 67 -15.93 5.59 12.90
C THR A 67 -16.82 5.64 11.64
N VAL A 68 -16.38 5.03 10.54
CA VAL A 68 -17.16 4.90 9.30
C VAL A 68 -18.54 4.25 9.54
N THR A 69 -18.66 3.44 10.59
CA THR A 69 -19.90 2.80 11.05
C THR A 69 -20.77 3.68 11.96
N GLY A 70 -20.43 4.95 12.16
CA GLY A 70 -21.17 5.90 13.00
C GLY A 70 -20.97 5.73 14.51
N ARG A 71 -20.23 4.71 14.97
CA ARG A 71 -19.90 4.52 16.38
C ARG A 71 -18.87 5.57 16.82
N VAL A 72 -19.17 6.27 17.92
CA VAL A 72 -18.26 7.20 18.60
C VAL A 72 -17.25 6.38 19.41
N LEU A 73 -15.96 6.73 19.30
CA LEU A 73 -14.93 6.14 20.15
C LEU A 73 -14.69 7.05 21.35
N ASP A 74 -14.95 6.53 22.55
CA ASP A 74 -14.79 7.26 23.81
C ASP A 74 -13.33 7.67 24.01
N GLY A 75 -13.10 8.92 24.44
CA GLY A 75 -11.78 9.50 24.68
C GLY A 75 -10.97 9.90 23.45
N ARG A 76 -11.43 9.61 22.21
CA ARG A 76 -10.74 10.05 20.98
C ARG A 76 -11.41 11.28 20.38
N VAL A 77 -10.66 12.38 20.29
CA VAL A 77 -11.10 13.64 19.70
C VAL A 77 -10.41 13.89 18.36
N ARG A 78 -11.15 14.51 17.42
CA ARG A 78 -10.67 14.92 16.10
C ARG A 78 -10.60 16.45 16.04
N PRO A 79 -9.49 17.05 15.60
CA PRO A 79 -9.43 18.47 15.35
C PRO A 79 -10.19 18.83 14.05
N VAL A 80 -10.95 19.91 14.12
CA VAL A 80 -11.72 20.52 13.04
C VAL A 80 -11.33 21.99 13.00
N TYR A 81 -11.02 22.49 11.81
CA TYR A 81 -10.53 23.86 11.62
C TYR A 81 -11.59 24.70 10.96
N ILE A 82 -12.01 25.77 11.62
CA ILE A 82 -12.93 26.77 11.07
C ILE A 82 -12.13 28.04 10.82
N HIS A 83 -12.18 28.57 9.60
CA HIS A 83 -11.47 29.78 9.22
C HIS A 83 -12.45 30.95 9.26
N LEU A 84 -12.24 31.87 10.19
CA LEU A 84 -12.93 33.14 10.24
C LEU A 84 -12.23 34.10 9.28
N HIS A 85 -12.99 34.67 8.36
CA HIS A 85 -12.46 35.59 7.35
C HIS A 85 -12.24 36.97 7.94
N SER A 86 -11.32 37.74 7.35
CA SER A 86 -11.09 39.11 7.78
C SER A 86 -12.26 40.00 7.40
N ILE A 87 -12.72 40.85 8.32
CA ILE A 87 -13.70 41.89 8.05
C ILE A 87 -12.93 43.20 7.89
N GLY A 88 -13.05 43.82 6.71
CA GLY A 88 -12.46 45.12 6.41
C GLY A 88 -13.08 46.25 7.24
N LEU A 89 -12.51 47.45 7.14
CA LEU A 89 -12.99 48.64 7.87
C LEU A 89 -14.33 49.17 7.32
N HIS A 90 -14.63 48.91 6.05
CA HIS A 90 -15.89 49.29 5.37
C HIS A 90 -16.39 48.15 4.48
N PRO A 91 -16.91 47.04 5.06
CA PRO A 91 -17.42 45.93 4.28
C PRO A 91 -18.75 46.32 3.62
N SER A 92 -18.94 45.95 2.36
CA SER A 92 -20.25 46.10 1.71
C SER A 92 -21.24 45.07 2.30
N ARG A 93 -22.55 45.37 2.27
CA ARG A 93 -23.57 44.44 2.79
C ARG A 93 -23.50 43.07 2.11
N SER A 94 -23.25 43.06 0.80
CA SER A 94 -23.09 41.85 0.00
C SER A 94 -21.85 41.05 0.40
N GLU A 95 -20.76 41.71 0.79
CA GLU A 95 -19.59 41.01 1.35
C GLU A 95 -19.93 40.34 2.68
N ILE A 96 -20.70 40.99 3.56
CA ILE A 96 -21.10 40.42 4.85
C ILE A 96 -22.05 39.24 4.65
N GLU A 97 -23.03 39.37 3.76
CA GLU A 97 -23.96 38.28 3.41
C GLU A 97 -23.16 37.07 2.87
N ASN A 98 -22.23 37.29 1.93
CA ASN A 98 -21.34 36.24 1.43
C ASN A 98 -20.47 35.63 2.55
N LEU A 99 -19.95 36.43 3.48
CA LEU A 99 -19.18 35.94 4.62
C LEU A 99 -20.05 35.07 5.54
N THR A 100 -21.30 35.48 5.80
CA THR A 100 -22.23 34.69 6.62
C THR A 100 -22.62 33.38 5.95
N GLU A 101 -22.87 33.38 4.64
CA GLU A 101 -23.17 32.17 3.89
C GLU A 101 -21.98 31.21 3.89
N ASN A 102 -20.76 31.72 3.66
CA ASN A 102 -19.54 30.92 3.70
C ASN A 102 -19.28 30.31 5.08
N LEU A 103 -19.60 31.02 6.16
CA LEU A 103 -19.50 30.49 7.52
C LEU A 103 -20.53 29.40 7.77
N CYS A 104 -21.79 29.60 7.37
CA CYS A 104 -22.83 28.58 7.46
C CYS A 104 -22.44 27.31 6.71
N CYS A 105 -21.96 27.43 5.47
CA CYS A 105 -21.46 26.31 4.69
C CYS A 105 -20.28 25.62 5.37
N SER A 106 -19.31 26.39 5.88
CA SER A 106 -18.14 25.83 6.59
C SER A 106 -18.53 25.11 7.89
N LEU A 107 -19.52 25.63 8.62
CA LEU A 107 -20.03 25.00 9.84
C LEU A 107 -20.80 23.71 9.54
N VAL A 108 -21.63 23.70 8.50
CA VAL A 108 -22.35 22.50 8.06
C VAL A 108 -21.36 21.43 7.61
N GLU A 109 -20.37 21.78 6.78
CA GLU A 109 -19.30 20.85 6.37
C GLU A 109 -18.50 20.32 7.57
N ALA A 110 -18.16 21.18 8.53
CA ALA A 110 -17.45 20.80 9.75
C ALA A 110 -18.23 19.79 10.61
N VAL A 111 -19.56 19.89 10.64
CA VAL A 111 -20.44 19.00 11.41
C VAL A 111 -20.75 17.71 10.65
N GLU A 112 -20.95 17.79 9.33
CA GLU A 112 -21.42 16.68 8.51
C GLU A 112 -20.30 15.81 7.95
N ALA A 113 -19.07 16.33 7.77
CA ALA A 113 -17.99 15.59 7.12
C ALA A 113 -17.61 14.30 7.89
N PRO A 114 -18.07 13.11 7.42
CA PRO A 114 -17.64 11.83 7.96
C PRO A 114 -16.15 11.72 7.63
N GLY A 115 -15.33 11.30 8.59
CA GLY A 115 -13.87 11.32 8.45
C GLY A 115 -13.40 10.80 7.09
N GLY A 116 -12.66 11.62 6.33
CA GLY A 116 -12.08 11.16 5.07
C GLY A 116 -11.75 12.16 3.96
N LYS A 117 -11.97 13.47 4.10
CA LYS A 117 -11.48 14.47 3.12
C LYS A 117 -10.78 15.63 3.82
N PHE A 118 -9.54 15.43 4.23
CA PHE A 118 -8.67 16.51 4.71
C PHE A 118 -7.44 16.55 3.82
N GLY A 119 -7.42 17.52 2.89
CA GLY A 119 -6.24 17.84 2.09
C GLY A 119 -6.48 18.46 0.72
N SER A 120 -7.62 18.25 0.05
CA SER A 120 -7.68 18.48 -1.42
C SER A 120 -8.31 19.79 -1.91
N PHE A 121 -8.56 20.80 -1.06
CA PHE A 121 -9.19 22.05 -1.54
C PHE A 121 -8.49 23.35 -1.13
N GLN A 122 -7.41 23.31 -0.34
CA GLN A 122 -6.61 24.51 -0.04
C GLN A 122 -5.45 24.75 -1.01
N SER A 123 -5.30 23.92 -2.05
CA SER A 123 -4.27 24.07 -3.09
C SER A 123 -4.85 24.43 -4.46
N ASN A 124 -5.96 25.17 -4.51
CA ASN A 124 -6.44 25.74 -5.77
C ASN A 124 -5.90 27.18 -5.90
N PRO A 125 -4.90 27.43 -6.78
CA PRO A 125 -4.36 28.77 -7.01
C PRO A 125 -5.32 29.70 -7.77
N PHE A 126 -6.59 29.31 -7.94
CA PHE A 126 -7.55 29.98 -8.81
C PHE A 126 -8.48 30.98 -8.08
N PHE A 127 -8.50 30.99 -6.75
CA PHE A 127 -9.37 31.86 -5.93
C PHE A 127 -8.61 32.79 -4.97
N ALA A 128 -7.31 33.02 -5.21
CA ALA A 128 -6.59 34.11 -4.55
C ALA A 128 -7.03 35.43 -5.19
N SER A 129 -8.12 36.02 -4.71
CA SER A 129 -8.53 37.37 -5.09
C SER A 129 -7.46 38.35 -4.59
N ALA A 130 -6.81 39.01 -5.55
CA ALA A 130 -5.91 40.12 -5.32
C ALA A 130 -6.66 41.25 -4.58
N GLY A 131 -6.21 41.57 -3.37
CA GLY A 131 -6.55 42.80 -2.64
C GLY A 131 -5.30 43.65 -2.46
N PRO A 132 -5.35 44.98 -2.68
CA PRO A 132 -4.17 45.83 -2.74
C PRO A 132 -3.69 46.20 -1.32
N ASN A 133 -2.38 46.09 -1.12
CA ASN A 133 -1.62 46.51 0.06
C ASN A 133 -1.78 45.65 1.32
N ALA A 134 -1.16 44.46 1.29
CA ALA A 134 -0.51 43.89 2.47
C ALA A 134 1.00 43.85 2.20
N GLU A 135 1.74 44.34 3.18
CA GLU A 135 3.17 44.66 3.14
C GLU A 135 4.03 43.49 2.66
N LYS A 136 5.05 43.83 1.86
CA LYS A 136 6.02 42.92 1.25
C LYS A 136 6.54 41.90 2.28
N PRO A 137 6.23 40.60 2.14
CA PRO A 137 7.14 39.57 2.58
C PRO A 137 8.36 39.66 1.67
N GLU A 138 9.55 39.59 2.26
CA GLU A 138 10.84 39.63 1.58
C GLU A 138 10.81 38.83 0.26
N GLU A 139 11.36 39.47 -0.75
CA GLU A 139 11.39 39.09 -2.16
C GLU A 139 11.44 37.57 -2.38
N ALA A 140 10.27 36.96 -2.60
CA ALA A 140 10.15 35.86 -3.52
C ALA A 140 10.43 36.43 -4.91
N THR A 141 11.72 36.64 -5.22
CA THR A 141 12.17 36.90 -6.60
C THR A 141 11.49 35.86 -7.49
N PRO A 142 10.77 36.26 -8.56
CA PRO A 142 10.32 35.29 -9.54
C PRO A 142 11.57 34.59 -10.05
N GLU A 143 11.75 33.32 -9.66
CA GLU A 143 13.01 32.62 -9.90
C GLU A 143 13.27 32.63 -11.40
N ARG A 144 14.43 33.21 -11.75
CA ARG A 144 14.94 33.33 -13.10
C ARG A 144 14.77 31.99 -13.81
N LEU A 145 14.29 32.05 -15.04
CA LEU A 145 14.11 30.93 -16.00
C LEU A 145 15.40 30.14 -16.32
N LEU A 146 16.46 30.34 -15.53
CA LEU A 146 17.79 29.73 -15.62
C LEU A 146 18.21 29.26 -14.22
N THR A 147 17.53 28.26 -13.67
CA THR A 147 18.06 27.51 -12.53
C THR A 147 19.09 26.49 -13.03
N SER A 148 20.11 26.20 -12.23
CA SER A 148 21.07 25.13 -12.55
C SER A 148 20.31 23.82 -12.81
N LYS A 149 20.83 22.96 -13.69
CA LYS A 149 20.16 21.71 -14.14
C LYS A 149 19.71 20.77 -13.00
N HIS A 150 20.09 21.04 -11.75
CA HIS A 150 19.82 20.22 -10.57
C HIS A 150 19.09 20.93 -9.42
N ALA A 151 18.76 22.23 -9.54
CA ALA A 151 18.08 22.96 -8.46
C ALA A 151 16.74 22.33 -8.03
N SER A 152 15.99 21.76 -8.98
CA SER A 152 14.76 21.01 -8.69
C SER A 152 15.02 19.68 -7.99
N ARG A 153 16.14 19.02 -8.29
CA ARG A 153 16.56 17.76 -7.65
C ARG A 153 17.02 18.01 -6.22
N ASP A 154 17.81 19.06 -5.99
CA ASP A 154 18.31 19.42 -4.67
C ASP A 154 17.17 19.87 -3.75
N ARG A 155 16.18 20.57 -4.30
CA ARG A 155 14.94 20.93 -3.59
C ARG A 155 14.08 19.71 -3.24
N LEU A 156 13.94 18.76 -4.16
CA LEU A 156 13.24 17.50 -3.89
C LEU A 156 13.97 16.68 -2.82
N GLN A 157 15.30 16.68 -2.83
CA GLN A 157 16.10 16.03 -1.80
C GLN A 157 15.89 16.69 -0.44
N ALA A 158 15.92 18.02 -0.35
CA ALA A 158 15.66 18.73 0.90
C ALA A 158 14.25 18.48 1.47
N LEU A 159 13.23 18.42 0.59
CA LEU A 159 11.86 18.08 1.00
C LEU A 159 11.75 16.62 1.47
N TRP A 160 12.46 15.72 0.80
CA TRP A 160 12.53 14.31 1.17
C TRP A 160 13.20 14.13 2.54
N ASP A 161 14.32 14.80 2.77
CA ASP A 161 15.07 14.74 4.01
C ASP A 161 14.25 15.30 5.18
N ALA A 162 13.60 16.45 5.00
CA ALA A 162 12.71 17.05 6.02
C ALA A 162 11.52 16.14 6.37
N GLN A 163 10.91 15.48 5.38
CA GLN A 163 9.83 14.52 5.61
C GLN A 163 10.34 13.27 6.35
N THR A 164 11.55 12.82 6.03
CA THR A 164 12.18 11.66 6.66
C THR A 164 12.53 11.96 8.12
N GLU A 165 13.08 13.14 8.40
CA GLU A 165 13.36 13.61 9.76
C GLU A 165 12.09 13.73 10.61
N GLU A 166 11.00 14.27 10.06
CA GLU A 166 9.72 14.37 10.77
C GLU A 166 9.14 12.99 11.11
N VAL A 167 9.24 12.03 10.18
CA VAL A 167 8.80 10.63 10.41
C VAL A 167 9.68 9.95 11.47
N MET A 168 10.99 10.15 11.41
CA MET A 168 11.94 9.61 12.40
C MET A 168 11.73 10.22 13.79
N PHE A 169 11.47 11.53 13.85
CA PHE A 169 11.16 12.25 15.08
C PHE A 169 9.84 11.78 15.70
N LYS A 170 8.81 11.58 14.88
CA LYS A 170 7.53 10.99 15.33
C LYS A 170 7.70 9.54 15.78
N ALA A 171 8.55 8.75 15.12
CA ALA A 171 8.85 7.38 15.53
C ALA A 171 9.72 7.31 16.81
N ALA A 172 10.52 8.34 17.10
CA ALA A 172 11.28 8.45 18.34
C ALA A 172 10.42 8.91 19.53
N LEU A 173 9.43 9.77 19.29
CA LEU A 173 8.50 10.29 20.31
C LEU A 173 7.32 9.36 20.62
N TYR A 174 6.78 8.69 19.60
CA TYR A 174 5.70 7.73 19.75
C TYR A 174 6.28 6.34 19.46
N GLN A 175 6.16 5.39 20.39
CA GLN A 175 6.50 3.99 20.12
C GLN A 175 5.87 3.57 18.80
N PRO A 176 6.60 2.88 17.90
CA PRO A 176 6.15 2.62 16.55
C PRO A 176 4.84 1.83 16.61
N ASP A 177 3.74 2.48 16.24
CA ASP A 177 2.42 1.86 16.18
C ASP A 177 2.54 0.62 15.29
N GLU A 178 2.37 -0.57 15.86
CA GLU A 178 2.59 -1.84 15.17
C GLU A 178 1.77 -1.94 13.88
N LYS A 179 0.60 -1.28 13.85
CA LYS A 179 -0.26 -1.23 12.67
C LYS A 179 0.37 -0.40 11.55
N LEU A 180 1.01 0.71 11.90
CA LEU A 180 1.64 1.61 10.92
C LEU A 180 2.92 1.00 10.36
N THR A 181 3.74 0.35 11.19
CA THR A 181 4.93 -0.39 10.74
C THR A 181 4.56 -1.56 9.82
N ARG A 182 3.54 -2.35 10.17
CA ARG A 182 3.03 -3.42 9.29
C ARG A 182 2.53 -2.86 7.95
N ARG A 183 1.80 -1.75 7.97
CA ARG A 183 1.33 -1.07 6.74
C ARG A 183 2.50 -0.56 5.88
N MET A 184 3.52 0.02 6.51
CA MET A 184 4.72 0.49 5.82
C MET A 184 5.52 -0.67 5.21
N HIS A 185 5.63 -1.80 5.91
CA HIS A 185 6.28 -3.01 5.37
C HIS A 185 5.53 -3.56 4.15
N LEU A 186 4.20 -3.61 4.20
CA LEU A 186 3.37 -4.00 3.06
C LEU A 186 3.54 -3.04 1.89
N MET A 187 3.48 -1.72 2.15
CA MET A 187 3.70 -0.70 1.14
C MET A 187 5.09 -0.83 0.48
N ASN A 188 6.14 -0.98 1.28
CA ASN A 188 7.52 -1.14 0.77
C ASN A 188 7.69 -2.42 -0.04
N ARG A 189 7.03 -3.51 0.36
CA ARG A 189 7.02 -4.76 -0.40
C ARG A 189 6.39 -4.59 -1.78
N GLU A 190 5.22 -3.96 -1.83
CA GLU A 190 4.54 -3.71 -3.11
C GLU A 190 5.30 -2.70 -3.97
N PHE A 191 5.89 -1.68 -3.37
CA PHE A 191 6.73 -0.71 -4.07
C PHE A 191 7.94 -1.39 -4.71
N ARG A 192 8.70 -2.20 -3.96
CA ARG A 192 9.84 -2.96 -4.50
C ARG A 192 9.41 -3.92 -5.60
N ARG A 193 8.23 -4.54 -5.48
CA ARG A 193 7.68 -5.40 -6.53
C ARG A 193 7.42 -4.61 -7.81
N GLN A 194 6.79 -3.44 -7.71
CA GLN A 194 6.55 -2.56 -8.86
C GLN A 194 7.84 -2.04 -9.46
N GLU A 195 8.80 -1.63 -8.64
CA GLU A 195 10.13 -1.17 -9.09
C GLU A 195 10.87 -2.28 -9.85
N SER A 196 10.86 -3.51 -9.34
CA SER A 196 11.44 -4.67 -10.03
C SER A 196 10.76 -4.95 -11.39
N ALA A 197 9.45 -4.74 -11.48
CA ALA A 197 8.70 -4.92 -12.72
C ALA A 197 9.03 -3.81 -13.73
N LEU A 198 9.11 -2.56 -13.28
CA LEU A 198 9.46 -1.40 -14.10
C LEU A 198 10.91 -1.48 -14.61
N THR A 199 11.85 -1.84 -13.74
CA THR A 199 13.26 -2.03 -14.12
C THR A 199 13.42 -3.16 -15.13
N ARG A 200 12.75 -4.31 -14.94
CA ARG A 200 12.70 -5.39 -15.94
C ARG A 200 12.13 -4.91 -17.28
N ARG A 201 11.06 -4.13 -17.26
CA ARG A 201 10.45 -3.57 -18.48
C ARG A 201 11.38 -2.58 -19.17
N ALA A 202 12.02 -1.68 -18.42
CA ALA A 202 12.99 -0.72 -18.94
C ALA A 202 14.22 -1.41 -19.53
N LEU A 203 14.71 -2.47 -18.88
CA LEU A 203 15.79 -3.30 -19.41
C LEU A 203 15.37 -4.00 -20.70
N ARG A 204 14.17 -4.60 -20.75
CA ARG A 204 13.63 -5.21 -21.98
C ARG A 204 13.55 -4.21 -23.12
N ILE A 205 13.07 -2.99 -22.86
CA ILE A 205 13.00 -1.93 -23.88
C ILE A 205 14.41 -1.56 -24.36
N LYS A 206 15.35 -1.30 -23.44
CA LYS A 206 16.75 -0.98 -23.80
C LYS A 206 17.45 -2.11 -24.56
N VAL A 207 17.16 -3.37 -24.23
CA VAL A 207 17.68 -4.54 -24.95
C VAL A 207 17.05 -4.61 -26.34
N ARG A 208 15.73 -4.44 -26.45
CA ARG A 208 15.02 -4.43 -27.73
C ARG A 208 15.48 -3.29 -28.66
N ASP A 209 15.76 -2.12 -28.10
CA ASP A 209 16.28 -0.98 -28.85
C ASP A 209 17.72 -1.22 -29.37
N LYS A 210 18.52 -2.01 -28.63
CA LYS A 210 19.92 -2.33 -29.00
C LYS A 210 20.05 -3.54 -29.92
N PHE A 211 19.22 -4.57 -29.72
CA PHE A 211 19.36 -5.88 -30.35
C PHE A 211 18.20 -6.24 -31.30
N GLY A 212 17.17 -5.41 -31.38
CA GLY A 212 15.99 -5.64 -32.21
C GLY A 212 14.91 -6.49 -31.53
N PRO A 213 13.83 -6.84 -32.25
CA PRO A 213 12.80 -7.76 -31.75
C PRO A 213 13.38 -9.17 -31.54
N ASP A 214 12.91 -9.86 -30.50
CA ASP A 214 13.34 -11.23 -30.20
C ASP A 214 13.05 -12.14 -31.41
N PRO A 215 14.00 -13.03 -31.80
CA PRO A 215 13.77 -14.00 -32.86
C PRO A 215 12.60 -14.93 -32.48
N PRO A 216 11.78 -15.37 -33.45
CA PRO A 216 10.61 -16.20 -33.20
C PRO A 216 10.96 -17.56 -32.59
N GLU A 217 12.19 -18.04 -32.82
CA GLU A 217 12.74 -19.23 -32.19
C GLU A 217 13.97 -18.86 -31.35
N PRO A 218 14.05 -19.31 -30.09
CA PRO A 218 15.24 -19.10 -29.28
C PRO A 218 16.42 -19.84 -29.92
N PRO A 219 17.65 -19.27 -29.84
CA PRO A 219 18.87 -19.97 -30.23
C PRO A 219 18.94 -21.38 -29.64
N PRO A 220 19.53 -22.36 -30.33
CA PRO A 220 19.50 -23.78 -29.91
C PRO A 220 20.03 -23.98 -28.48
N GLU A 221 21.08 -23.26 -28.09
CA GLU A 221 21.63 -23.28 -26.73
C GLU A 221 20.64 -22.75 -25.67
N LEU A 222 19.91 -21.68 -26.00
CA LEU A 222 18.90 -21.12 -25.12
C LEU A 222 17.65 -22.01 -25.08
N ALA A 223 17.29 -22.65 -26.20
CA ALA A 223 16.19 -23.60 -26.26
C ALA A 223 16.46 -24.83 -25.37
N GLU A 224 17.69 -25.35 -25.35
CA GLU A 224 18.10 -26.39 -24.41
C GLU A 224 18.04 -25.91 -22.96
N HIS A 225 18.53 -24.71 -22.67
CA HIS A 225 18.45 -24.15 -21.32
C HIS A 225 17.00 -23.97 -20.87
N LEU A 226 16.13 -23.44 -21.72
CA LEU A 226 14.70 -23.26 -21.44
C LEU A 226 14.00 -24.61 -21.25
N ARG A 227 14.39 -25.66 -21.99
CA ARG A 227 13.91 -27.02 -21.74
C ARG A 227 14.34 -27.52 -20.36
N ARG A 228 15.59 -27.31 -19.96
CA ARG A 228 16.09 -27.69 -18.61
C ARG A 228 15.36 -26.92 -17.50
N VAL A 229 15.10 -25.63 -17.72
CA VAL A 229 14.34 -24.79 -16.78
C VAL A 229 12.88 -25.25 -16.70
N ALA A 230 12.23 -25.51 -17.83
CA ALA A 230 10.86 -26.02 -17.86
C ALA A 230 10.74 -27.39 -17.18
N VAL A 231 11.73 -28.27 -17.33
CA VAL A 231 11.81 -29.57 -16.62
C VAL A 231 11.99 -29.35 -15.12
N ALA A 232 12.83 -28.40 -14.70
CA ALA A 232 13.00 -28.05 -13.29
C ALA A 232 11.73 -27.42 -12.67
N GLU A 233 11.09 -26.49 -13.39
CA GLU A 233 9.84 -25.82 -12.99
C GLU A 233 8.64 -26.76 -13.00
N ALA A 234 8.59 -27.73 -13.92
CA ALA A 234 7.56 -28.77 -13.97
C ALA A 234 7.65 -29.77 -12.81
N GLY A 235 8.66 -29.64 -11.94
CA GLY A 235 8.83 -30.58 -10.84
C GLY A 235 9.64 -31.81 -11.23
N SER A 236 10.62 -31.69 -12.14
CA SER A 236 11.68 -32.68 -12.43
C SER A 236 13.06 -32.04 -12.21
N HIS A 237 13.46 -31.92 -10.95
CA HIS A 237 14.82 -31.56 -10.60
C HIS A 237 15.67 -32.82 -10.81
N PRO A 238 16.75 -32.76 -11.61
CA PRO A 238 17.56 -33.92 -11.97
C PRO A 238 18.11 -34.66 -10.74
N ASP A 239 18.25 -33.97 -9.61
CA ASP A 239 18.78 -34.55 -8.36
C ASP A 239 17.76 -35.37 -7.55
N PHE A 240 16.49 -35.44 -7.97
CA PHE A 240 15.44 -36.17 -7.25
C PHE A 240 14.75 -37.27 -8.07
N VAL A 241 15.03 -37.37 -9.37
CA VAL A 241 14.47 -38.42 -10.24
C VAL A 241 15.62 -39.28 -10.76
N PHE A 242 15.63 -40.55 -10.38
CA PHE A 242 16.64 -41.53 -10.75
C PHE A 242 16.05 -42.60 -11.66
N PHE A 243 16.89 -43.28 -12.44
CA PHE A 243 16.46 -44.37 -13.31
C PHE A 243 17.15 -45.66 -12.89
N VAL A 244 16.41 -46.76 -12.87
CA VAL A 244 17.02 -48.09 -12.72
C VAL A 244 17.91 -48.37 -13.96
N PRO A 245 19.12 -48.92 -13.79
CA PRO A 245 20.05 -49.18 -14.88
C PRO A 245 19.52 -50.21 -15.91
N SER A 246 18.51 -51.00 -15.57
CA SER A 246 17.86 -51.95 -16.48
C SER A 246 16.95 -51.32 -17.54
N LEU A 247 16.66 -50.01 -17.44
CA LEU A 247 15.82 -49.31 -18.41
C LEU A 247 16.58 -48.94 -19.69
N SER A 248 15.96 -49.21 -20.84
CA SER A 248 16.45 -48.77 -22.14
C SER A 248 16.36 -47.24 -22.32
N SER A 249 17.13 -46.67 -23.25
CA SER A 249 17.09 -45.22 -23.54
C SER A 249 15.69 -44.73 -23.94
N ALA A 250 14.98 -45.53 -24.74
CA ALA A 250 13.62 -45.21 -25.18
C ALA A 250 12.63 -45.18 -24.00
N GLN A 251 12.75 -46.09 -23.03
CA GLN A 251 11.92 -46.11 -21.83
C GLN A 251 12.20 -44.92 -20.91
N LYS A 252 13.47 -44.49 -20.81
CA LYS A 252 13.84 -43.29 -20.05
C LYS A 252 13.24 -42.03 -20.66
N GLU A 253 13.28 -41.90 -21.97
CA GLU A 253 12.66 -40.78 -22.69
C GLU A 253 11.14 -40.75 -22.52
N GLU A 254 10.48 -41.91 -22.59
CA GLU A 254 9.05 -42.03 -22.35
C GLU A 254 8.68 -41.64 -20.91
N ALA A 255 9.45 -42.10 -19.93
CA ALA A 255 9.20 -41.74 -18.53
C ALA A 255 9.35 -40.24 -18.27
N ILE A 256 10.36 -39.59 -18.87
CA ILE A 256 10.53 -38.13 -18.79
C ILE A 256 9.37 -37.41 -19.47
N ARG A 257 8.93 -37.90 -20.64
CA ARG A 257 7.77 -37.35 -21.36
C ARG A 257 6.52 -37.42 -20.48
N ARG A 258 6.35 -38.53 -19.75
CA ARG A 258 5.21 -38.72 -18.85
C ARG A 258 5.27 -37.85 -17.61
N LEU A 259 6.42 -37.79 -16.93
CA LEU A 259 6.64 -36.89 -15.78
C LEU A 259 6.46 -35.41 -16.12
N CYS A 260 6.84 -35.00 -17.34
CA CYS A 260 6.61 -33.64 -17.83
C CYS A 260 5.15 -33.36 -18.20
N GLY A 261 4.22 -34.30 -18.01
CA GLY A 261 2.80 -34.14 -18.34
C GLY A 261 2.48 -34.07 -19.85
N ARG A 262 3.44 -34.37 -20.75
CA ARG A 262 3.24 -34.26 -22.20
C ARG A 262 2.28 -35.28 -22.79
N HIS A 263 1.96 -36.33 -22.03
CA HIS A 263 1.01 -37.39 -22.40
C HIS A 263 -0.43 -37.10 -21.97
N LEU A 264 -0.66 -36.01 -21.21
CA LEU A 264 -1.96 -35.73 -20.60
C LEU A 264 -2.75 -34.75 -21.46
N GLU A 265 -3.88 -35.21 -21.99
CA GLU A 265 -4.79 -34.37 -22.79
C GLU A 265 -5.59 -33.38 -21.93
N LYS A 266 -5.84 -33.72 -20.66
CA LYS A 266 -6.63 -32.90 -19.72
C LYS A 266 -5.73 -32.06 -18.83
N GLU A 267 -6.01 -30.76 -18.78
CA GLU A 267 -5.31 -29.81 -17.90
C GLU A 267 -5.41 -30.20 -16.41
N SER A 268 -6.54 -30.79 -15.98
CA SER A 268 -6.72 -31.26 -14.60
C SER A 268 -5.75 -32.34 -14.19
N HIS A 269 -5.42 -33.27 -15.09
CA HIS A 269 -4.46 -34.34 -14.80
C HIS A 269 -3.03 -33.79 -14.74
N SER A 270 -2.69 -32.83 -15.61
CA SER A 270 -1.41 -32.14 -15.59
C SER A 270 -1.22 -31.36 -14.27
N TRP A 271 -2.27 -30.68 -13.83
CA TRP A 271 -2.29 -29.98 -12.54
C TRP A 271 -2.11 -30.94 -11.36
N LEU A 272 -2.81 -32.09 -11.35
CA LEU A 272 -2.67 -33.10 -10.31
C LEU A 272 -1.25 -33.65 -10.23
N LEU A 273 -0.68 -34.06 -11.37
CA LEU A 273 0.69 -34.58 -11.46
C LEU A 273 1.70 -33.55 -10.92
N HIS A 274 1.55 -32.28 -11.31
CA HIS A 274 2.42 -31.21 -10.83
C HIS A 274 2.38 -31.06 -9.31
N ASN A 275 1.18 -31.13 -8.71
CA ASN A 275 1.03 -31.04 -7.26
C ASN A 275 1.58 -32.26 -6.53
N LEU A 276 1.38 -33.47 -7.05
CA LEU A 276 1.96 -34.69 -6.48
C LEU A 276 3.49 -34.61 -6.45
N LEU A 277 4.12 -34.21 -7.57
CA LEU A 277 5.58 -34.04 -7.64
C LEU A 277 6.09 -32.92 -6.72
N LYS A 278 5.29 -31.88 -6.51
CA LYS A 278 5.60 -30.80 -5.55
C LYS A 278 5.52 -31.30 -4.11
N GLU A 279 4.52 -32.10 -3.76
CA GLU A 279 4.36 -32.70 -2.43
C GLU A 279 5.53 -33.62 -2.06
N LEU A 280 6.05 -34.39 -3.01
CA LEU A 280 7.24 -35.23 -2.79
C LEU A 280 8.50 -34.42 -2.47
N ARG A 281 8.54 -33.13 -2.81
CA ARG A 281 9.70 -32.25 -2.65
C ARG A 281 9.64 -31.33 -1.46
N GLN A 282 8.52 -31.31 -0.75
CA GLN A 282 8.38 -30.36 0.35
C GLN A 282 9.43 -30.66 1.43
N PRO A 283 10.22 -29.65 1.84
CA PRO A 283 11.07 -29.78 3.01
C PRO A 283 10.19 -29.98 4.25
N PRO A 284 10.63 -30.76 5.26
CA PRO A 284 12.02 -31.12 5.54
C PRO A 284 12.50 -32.47 4.96
N THR A 285 11.62 -33.30 4.38
CA THR A 285 11.94 -34.66 3.94
C THR A 285 11.62 -34.86 2.46
N PRO A 286 12.47 -34.37 1.53
CA PRO A 286 12.27 -34.62 0.12
C PRO A 286 12.49 -36.11 -0.20
N ILE A 287 11.54 -36.70 -0.91
CA ILE A 287 11.51 -38.12 -1.25
C ILE A 287 12.02 -38.30 -2.69
N PRO A 288 13.11 -39.04 -2.90
CA PRO A 288 13.59 -39.36 -4.25
C PRO A 288 12.65 -40.35 -4.94
N LEU A 289 12.48 -40.14 -6.24
CA LEU A 289 11.65 -40.95 -7.11
C LEU A 289 12.55 -41.74 -8.06
N ILE A 290 12.36 -43.04 -8.14
CA ILE A 290 13.10 -43.95 -9.01
C ILE A 290 12.16 -44.49 -10.07
N ILE A 291 12.52 -44.34 -11.34
CA ILE A 291 11.77 -44.91 -12.44
C ILE A 291 12.27 -46.33 -12.68
N GLY A 292 11.36 -47.29 -12.55
CA GLY A 292 11.60 -48.73 -12.72
C GLY A 292 10.54 -49.38 -13.61
N MET A 293 10.20 -50.64 -13.30
CA MET A 293 9.21 -51.43 -14.04
C MET A 293 7.90 -51.64 -13.27
N GLU A 294 7.91 -51.44 -11.95
CA GLU A 294 6.78 -51.75 -11.06
C GLU A 294 6.66 -50.68 -9.97
N PHE A 295 5.47 -50.55 -9.40
CA PHE A 295 5.22 -49.72 -8.23
C PHE A 295 5.78 -50.40 -6.98
N ASN A 296 6.71 -49.74 -6.29
CA ASN A 296 7.25 -50.24 -5.04
C ASN A 296 7.56 -49.09 -4.07
N ALA A 297 7.03 -49.18 -2.85
CA ALA A 297 7.25 -48.22 -1.79
C ALA A 297 8.28 -48.78 -0.81
N CYS A 298 9.51 -48.28 -0.89
CA CYS A 298 10.57 -48.69 0.03
C CYS A 298 10.56 -47.77 1.25
N ALA A 299 9.66 -48.05 2.20
CA ALA A 299 9.51 -47.26 3.42
C ALA A 299 10.83 -47.15 4.21
N GLU A 300 11.56 -48.25 4.37
CA GLU A 300 12.84 -48.29 5.11
C GLU A 300 13.91 -47.35 4.52
N ARG A 301 13.92 -47.20 3.20
CA ARG A 301 14.91 -46.36 2.49
C ARG A 301 14.39 -44.96 2.18
N GLY A 302 13.11 -44.71 2.45
CA GLY A 302 12.46 -43.44 2.16
C GLY A 302 12.44 -43.10 0.67
N LEU A 303 12.15 -44.06 -0.20
CA LEU A 303 12.14 -43.87 -1.66
C LEU A 303 10.95 -44.55 -2.34
N PHE A 304 10.53 -43.99 -3.48
CA PHE A 304 9.50 -44.56 -4.33
C PHE A 304 10.09 -45.11 -5.62
N VAL A 305 9.61 -46.27 -6.06
CA VAL A 305 9.83 -46.82 -7.39
C VAL A 305 8.52 -46.81 -8.14
N ILE A 306 8.51 -46.21 -9.34
CA ILE A 306 7.32 -46.06 -10.18
C ILE A 306 7.65 -46.58 -11.59
N PRO A 307 6.73 -47.28 -12.27
CA PRO A 307 6.96 -47.78 -13.62
C PRO A 307 7.14 -46.64 -14.62
N PHE A 308 7.86 -46.86 -15.73
CA PHE A 308 8.05 -45.84 -16.77
C PHE A 308 6.74 -45.45 -17.49
N ASP A 309 5.76 -46.36 -17.50
CA ASP A 309 4.45 -46.24 -18.14
C ASP A 309 3.30 -46.07 -17.14
N PHE A 310 3.55 -45.38 -16.03
CA PHE A 310 2.53 -45.09 -15.02
C PHE A 310 1.37 -44.22 -15.54
N ASP A 311 0.19 -44.45 -14.95
CA ASP A 311 -0.97 -43.55 -15.05
C ASP A 311 -1.02 -42.60 -13.84
N VAL A 312 -1.49 -41.37 -14.05
CA VAL A 312 -1.52 -40.33 -12.99
C VAL A 312 -2.42 -40.71 -11.82
N TRP A 313 -3.55 -41.38 -12.08
CA TRP A 313 -4.46 -41.83 -11.03
C TRP A 313 -3.88 -42.97 -10.21
N GLN A 314 -3.27 -43.96 -10.86
CA GLN A 314 -2.56 -45.04 -10.18
C GLN A 314 -1.41 -44.50 -9.32
N LEU A 315 -0.70 -43.48 -9.82
CA LEU A 315 0.32 -42.78 -9.05
C LEU A 315 -0.27 -42.04 -7.84
N ALA A 316 -1.42 -41.38 -8.00
CA ALA A 316 -2.07 -40.66 -6.91
C ALA A 316 -2.49 -41.63 -5.79
N ASP A 317 -3.17 -42.72 -6.14
CA ASP A 317 -3.62 -43.75 -5.19
C ASP A 317 -2.41 -44.39 -4.47
N PHE A 318 -1.37 -44.74 -5.23
CA PHE A 318 -0.14 -45.33 -4.68
C PHE A 318 0.59 -44.39 -3.71
N LEU A 319 0.62 -43.09 -4.02
CA LEU A 319 1.21 -42.09 -3.13
C LEU A 319 0.34 -41.90 -1.88
N GLU A 320 -0.98 -41.80 -2.01
CA GLU A 320 -1.89 -41.64 -0.87
C GLU A 320 -1.73 -42.76 0.16
N GLU A 321 -1.59 -44.01 -0.28
CA GLU A 321 -1.43 -45.17 0.60
C GLU A 321 -0.06 -45.23 1.31
N ASN A 322 1.01 -44.74 0.68
CA ASN A 322 2.38 -45.05 1.11
C ASN A 322 3.21 -43.82 1.52
N LEU A 323 2.73 -42.60 1.30
CA LEU A 323 3.49 -41.36 1.48
C LEU A 323 3.90 -41.11 2.92
N ASP A 324 3.02 -41.35 3.90
CA ASP A 324 3.34 -41.12 5.31
C ASP A 324 4.43 -42.10 5.79
N SER A 325 4.27 -43.39 5.49
CA SER A 325 5.25 -44.43 5.81
C SER A 325 6.65 -44.14 5.22
N VAL A 326 6.70 -43.69 3.97
CA VAL A 326 7.95 -43.36 3.29
C VAL A 326 8.56 -42.05 3.82
N ARG A 327 7.75 -41.05 4.17
CA ARG A 327 8.23 -39.80 4.82
C ARG A 327 8.84 -40.08 6.18
N GLU A 328 8.23 -40.96 6.97
CA GLU A 328 8.77 -41.36 8.28
C GLU A 328 10.09 -42.10 8.17
N GLY A 329 10.18 -43.08 7.27
CA GLY A 329 11.44 -43.79 7.04
C GLY A 329 12.55 -42.88 6.50
N ARG A 330 12.20 -41.93 5.62
CA ARG A 330 13.14 -40.91 5.13
C ARG A 330 13.63 -40.00 6.26
N ARG A 331 12.75 -39.62 7.18
CA ARG A 331 13.10 -38.78 8.34
C ARG A 331 14.12 -39.49 9.24
N LYS A 332 13.86 -40.75 9.58
CA LYS A 332 14.76 -41.58 10.39
C LYS A 332 16.13 -41.70 9.74
N LEU A 333 16.18 -42.00 8.44
CA LEU A 333 17.45 -42.06 7.70
C LEU A 333 18.22 -40.74 7.69
N LEU A 334 17.52 -39.60 7.54
CA LEU A 334 18.16 -38.29 7.57
C LEU A 334 18.65 -37.91 8.98
N GLU A 335 18.03 -38.42 10.04
CA GLU A 335 18.51 -38.28 11.41
C GLU A 335 19.74 -39.16 11.66
N GLU A 336 19.71 -40.43 11.27
CA GLU A 336 20.86 -41.34 11.35
C GLU A 336 22.07 -40.81 10.57
N LEU A 337 21.88 -40.30 9.35
CA LEU A 337 22.96 -39.71 8.56
C LEU A 337 23.51 -38.42 9.20
N LYS A 338 22.70 -37.62 9.90
CA LYS A 338 23.20 -36.45 10.62
C LYS A 338 24.08 -36.83 11.81
N ASP A 339 23.79 -37.96 12.45
CA ASP A 339 24.58 -38.46 13.57
C ASP A 339 25.89 -39.11 13.13
N VAL A 340 25.95 -39.66 11.90
CA VAL A 340 27.19 -40.24 11.32
C VAL A 340 28.17 -39.17 10.83
N TYR A 341 27.71 -37.98 10.44
CA TYR A 341 28.53 -36.88 9.91
C TYR A 341 28.78 -35.74 10.92
N ARG A 342 28.44 -35.94 12.19
CA ARG A 342 28.91 -35.12 13.32
C ARG A 342 30.11 -35.78 13.98
#